data_AF-X1V8K7-F1
#
_entry.id   AF-X1V8K7-F1
#
_cell.length_a   1.000
_cell.length_b   1.000
_cell.length_c   1.000
_cell.angle_alpha   90.00
_cell.angle_beta   90.00
_cell.angle_gamma   90.00
#
_symmetry.space_group_name_H-M   'P 1'
#
loop_
_entity.id
_entity.type
_entity.pdbx_description
1 polymer ?
#
loop_
_entity_poly.entity_id
_entity_poly.type
_entity_poly.pdbx_seq_one_letter_code
_entity_poly.pdbx_strand_id
1 'polypeptide(L)'
;MTKFYVTTAIDYVNAEPHIGHAYQKIVADALARWHKLKGDEVLFVTGTDEHGKKVQRAAEAAGKPTQKFVNETVGKFKEAWKSLNIIPDRFIRTTDEDHKKVVKKFIEKCNKVGDIYLGEYEGWYCVDCEAYYTERDAPNFICPFHKKKLEKLKEKSYFFKLSKYQKFLLDLYKEHPEFILPKSRRNEVISRVKEGL
;
A
#
# COMPACT_ATOMS: atom_id res chain seq x y z
N MET A 1 27.20 -1.59 16.82
CA MET A 1 26.25 -0.64 16.21
C MET A 1 25.18 -1.46 15.51
N THR A 2 23.93 -1.36 15.97
CA THR A 2 22.80 -2.12 15.40
C THR A 2 22.10 -1.30 14.33
N LYS A 3 21.44 -1.96 13.37
CA LYS A 3 20.70 -1.30 12.29
C LYS A 3 19.21 -1.26 12.62
N PHE A 4 18.56 -0.14 12.33
CA PHE A 4 17.12 0.02 12.50
C PHE A 4 16.49 0.59 11.23
N TYR A 5 15.45 -0.06 10.74
CA TYR A 5 14.71 0.35 9.55
C TYR A 5 13.24 0.49 9.89
N VAL A 6 12.66 1.65 9.59
CA VAL A 6 11.23 1.93 9.80
C VAL A 6 10.63 2.58 8.57
N THR A 7 9.42 2.14 8.23
CA THR A 7 8.66 2.68 7.10
C THR A 7 7.27 3.11 7.53
N THR A 8 6.71 4.09 6.84
CA THR A 8 5.28 4.38 6.86
C THR A 8 4.61 3.81 5.61
N ALA A 9 3.28 3.80 5.58
CA ALA A 9 2.58 3.64 4.31
C ALA A 9 2.88 4.84 3.40
N ILE A 10 3.00 4.55 2.10
CA ILE A 10 3.04 5.59 1.07
C ILE A 10 1.63 6.16 0.87
N ASP A 11 1.50 7.48 0.86
CA ASP A 11 0.19 8.14 0.80
C ASP A 11 -0.31 8.27 -0.63
N TYR A 12 -1.60 8.00 -0.87
CA TYR A 12 -2.21 8.27 -2.16
C TYR A 12 -2.26 9.76 -2.45
N VAL A 13 -1.79 10.17 -3.64
CA VAL A 13 -1.72 11.59 -4.04
C VAL A 13 -3.01 12.11 -4.69
N ASN A 14 -4.15 11.51 -4.39
CA ASN A 14 -5.46 11.94 -4.89
C ASN A 14 -6.13 13.01 -4.00
N ALA A 15 -5.60 13.27 -2.80
CA ALA A 15 -6.13 14.26 -1.85
C ALA A 15 -5.01 14.92 -1.03
N GLU A 16 -5.37 15.93 -0.23
CA GLU A 16 -4.44 16.65 0.64
C GLU A 16 -4.04 15.83 1.89
N PRO A 17 -2.85 16.10 2.47
CA PRO A 17 -2.43 15.47 3.72
C PRO A 17 -3.39 15.81 4.87
N HIS A 18 -3.69 14.83 5.74
CA HIS A 18 -4.59 14.99 6.87
C HIS A 18 -4.05 14.29 8.12
N ILE A 19 -4.75 14.42 9.26
CA ILE A 19 -4.27 13.92 10.56
C ILE A 19 -3.97 12.42 10.59
N GLY A 20 -4.77 11.60 9.89
CA GLY A 20 -4.47 10.16 9.74
C GLY A 20 -3.13 9.88 9.06
N HIS A 21 -2.74 10.66 8.05
CA HIS A 21 -1.40 10.59 7.48
C HIS A 21 -0.37 11.02 8.52
N ALA A 22 -0.57 12.17 9.17
CA ALA A 22 0.38 12.70 10.15
C ALA A 22 0.69 11.72 11.29
N TYR A 23 -0.32 11.05 11.83
CA TYR A 23 -0.17 10.13 12.97
C TYR A 23 0.90 9.06 12.72
N GLN A 24 0.82 8.33 11.60
CA GLN A 24 1.80 7.27 11.29
C GLN A 24 3.22 7.83 11.08
N LYS A 25 3.35 9.04 10.49
CA LYS A 25 4.65 9.68 10.28
C LYS A 25 5.27 10.13 11.61
N ILE A 26 4.47 10.68 12.52
CA ILE A 26 4.93 11.07 13.88
C ILE A 26 5.43 9.85 14.65
N VAL A 27 4.69 8.73 14.62
CA VAL A 27 5.11 7.49 15.31
C VAL A 27 6.40 6.94 14.72
N ALA A 28 6.52 6.87 13.40
CA ALA A 28 7.73 6.39 12.73
C ALA A 28 8.95 7.31 13.00
N ASP A 29 8.75 8.63 12.98
CA ASP A 29 9.79 9.62 13.29
C ASP A 29 10.26 9.52 14.75
N ALA A 30 9.34 9.36 15.71
CA ALA A 30 9.67 9.14 17.11
C ALA A 30 10.52 7.88 17.31
N LEU A 31 10.15 6.76 16.64
CA LEU A 31 10.95 5.53 16.66
C LEU A 31 12.32 5.72 16.03
N ALA A 32 12.39 6.35 14.85
CA ALA A 32 13.65 6.62 14.18
C ALA A 32 14.59 7.46 15.05
N ARG A 33 14.08 8.54 15.66
CA ARG A 33 14.85 9.40 16.58
C ARG A 33 15.30 8.66 17.83
N TRP A 34 14.43 7.84 18.42
CA TRP A 34 14.79 7.01 19.57
C TRP A 34 15.94 6.06 19.26
N HIS A 35 15.89 5.38 18.12
CA HIS A 35 16.98 4.50 17.69
C HIS A 35 18.26 5.27 17.35
N LYS A 36 18.18 6.46 16.74
CA LYS A 36 19.33 7.36 16.55
C LYS A 36 19.96 7.75 17.90
N LEU A 37 19.15 8.08 18.91
CA LEU A 37 19.63 8.39 20.27
C LEU A 37 20.32 7.23 20.97
N LYS A 38 19.91 5.98 20.68
CA LYS A 38 20.58 4.77 21.17
C LYS A 38 21.91 4.46 20.46
N GLY A 39 22.24 5.20 19.40
CA GLY A 39 23.44 4.97 18.58
C GLY A 39 23.26 3.92 17.48
N ASP A 40 22.02 3.64 17.07
CA ASP A 40 21.74 2.74 15.93
C ASP A 40 21.98 3.45 14.58
N GLU A 41 22.36 2.68 13.56
CA GLU A 41 22.31 3.13 12.16
C GLU A 41 20.85 3.06 11.69
N VAL A 42 20.23 4.22 11.47
CA VAL A 42 18.79 4.32 11.21
C VAL A 42 18.49 4.69 9.76
N LEU A 43 17.51 4.00 9.18
CA LEU A 43 16.87 4.35 7.92
C LEU A 43 15.35 4.52 8.13
N PHE A 44 14.84 5.74 7.99
CA PHE A 44 13.42 6.06 8.01
C PHE A 44 12.93 6.44 6.60
N VAL A 45 11.98 5.66 6.08
CA VAL A 45 11.43 5.86 4.72
C VAL A 45 9.94 6.11 4.76
N THR A 46 9.50 7.12 4.03
CA THR A 46 8.08 7.43 3.75
C THR A 46 7.93 7.72 2.27
N GLY A 47 6.72 7.93 1.76
CA GLY A 47 6.56 8.30 0.36
C GLY A 47 5.13 8.49 -0.09
N THR A 48 4.96 8.48 -1.41
CA THR A 48 3.69 8.69 -2.09
C THR A 48 3.43 7.60 -3.13
N ASP A 49 2.17 7.16 -3.20
CA ASP A 49 1.65 6.32 -4.27
C ASP A 49 0.96 7.19 -5.33
N GLU A 50 1.49 7.11 -6.54
CA GLU A 50 1.28 8.07 -7.62
C GLU A 50 0.66 7.45 -8.87
N HIS A 51 0.40 6.14 -8.86
CA HIS A 51 -0.26 5.42 -9.96
C HIS A 51 -1.73 5.09 -9.61
N GLY A 52 -2.51 4.68 -10.61
CA GLY A 52 -3.90 4.25 -10.43
C GLY A 52 -4.94 5.16 -11.08
N LYS A 53 -6.15 4.63 -11.33
CA LYS A 53 -7.23 5.35 -12.02
C LYS A 53 -7.75 6.51 -11.18
N LYS A 54 -7.73 6.40 -9.85
CA LYS A 54 -8.08 7.49 -8.92
C LYS A 54 -7.20 8.71 -9.09
N VAL A 55 -5.88 8.51 -9.16
CA VAL A 55 -4.92 9.62 -9.35
C VAL A 55 -5.12 10.26 -10.72
N GLN A 56 -5.30 9.44 -11.76
CA GLN A 56 -5.59 9.93 -13.11
C GLN A 56 -6.87 10.78 -13.14
N ARG A 57 -7.98 10.28 -12.57
CA ARG A 57 -9.27 10.99 -12.56
C ARG A 57 -9.23 12.27 -11.73
N ALA A 58 -8.50 12.26 -10.61
CA ALA A 58 -8.31 13.47 -9.81
C ALA A 58 -7.56 14.55 -10.60
N ALA A 59 -6.55 14.16 -11.37
CA ALA A 59 -5.83 15.07 -12.27
C ALA A 59 -6.71 15.60 -13.40
N GLU A 60 -7.50 14.74 -14.04
CA GLU A 60 -8.47 15.10 -15.08
C GLU A 60 -9.53 16.08 -14.54
N ALA A 61 -10.11 15.82 -13.36
CA ALA A 61 -11.06 16.71 -12.70
C ALA A 61 -10.44 18.06 -12.33
N ALA A 62 -9.14 18.09 -12.05
CA ALA A 62 -8.39 19.32 -11.81
C ALA A 62 -7.93 20.03 -13.09
N GLY A 63 -8.22 19.49 -14.28
CA GLY A 63 -7.81 20.04 -15.58
C GLY A 63 -6.29 20.05 -15.78
N LYS A 64 -5.56 19.10 -15.17
CA LYS A 64 -4.09 19.08 -15.16
C LYS A 64 -3.54 17.78 -15.77
N PRO A 65 -2.38 17.83 -16.44
CA PRO A 65 -1.64 16.60 -16.76
C PRO A 65 -1.30 15.82 -15.49
N THR A 66 -1.49 14.49 -15.50
CA THR A 66 -1.34 13.63 -14.31
C THR A 66 -0.02 13.83 -13.60
N GLN A 67 1.11 13.83 -14.32
CA GLN A 67 2.42 14.01 -13.70
C GLN A 67 2.57 15.37 -13.01
N LYS A 68 1.97 16.43 -13.58
CA LYS A 68 1.99 17.78 -12.98
C LYS A 68 1.15 17.81 -11.70
N PHE A 69 -0.06 17.27 -11.75
CA PHE A 69 -0.95 17.13 -10.59
C PHE A 69 -0.27 16.40 -9.43
N VAL A 70 0.34 15.24 -9.74
CA VAL A 70 1.08 14.43 -8.77
C VAL A 70 2.25 15.22 -8.16
N ASN A 71 3.08 15.87 -8.99
CA ASN A 71 4.22 16.65 -8.51
C ASN A 71 3.80 17.76 -7.53
N GLU A 72 2.70 18.45 -7.81
CA GLU A 72 2.15 19.49 -6.94
C GLU A 72 1.64 18.91 -5.61
N THR A 73 0.88 17.81 -5.65
CA THR A 73 0.37 17.15 -4.43
C THR A 73 1.51 16.60 -3.56
N VAL A 74 2.53 16.00 -4.17
CA VAL A 74 3.75 15.55 -3.46
C VAL A 74 4.44 16.72 -2.74
N GLY A 75 4.46 17.90 -3.35
CA GLY A 75 4.94 19.14 -2.71
C GLY A 75 4.24 19.40 -1.39
N LYS A 76 2.89 19.36 -1.40
CA LYS A 76 2.07 19.57 -0.18
C LYS A 76 2.37 18.54 0.91
N PHE A 77 2.56 17.26 0.56
CA PHE A 77 2.94 16.22 1.53
C PHE A 77 4.31 16.51 2.16
N LYS A 78 5.30 16.88 1.34
CA LYS A 78 6.64 17.24 1.84
C LYS A 78 6.61 18.47 2.75
N GLU A 79 5.82 19.48 2.41
CA GLU A 79 5.62 20.67 3.23
C GLU A 79 4.94 20.34 4.57
N ALA A 80 3.92 19.48 4.56
CA ALA A 80 3.25 19.02 5.77
C ALA A 80 4.18 18.24 6.72
N TRP A 81 5.06 17.38 6.18
CA TRP A 81 6.05 16.69 7.02
C TRP A 81 7.13 17.62 7.53
N LYS A 82 7.57 18.57 6.72
CA LYS A 82 8.51 19.61 7.14
C LYS A 82 7.94 20.48 8.26
N SER A 83 6.66 20.86 8.20
CA SER A 83 6.02 21.69 9.25
C SER A 83 5.88 20.96 10.59
N LEU A 84 5.78 19.62 10.55
CA LEU A 84 5.81 18.76 11.74
C LEU A 84 7.23 18.40 12.22
N ASN A 85 8.28 18.96 11.60
CA ASN A 85 9.68 18.62 11.84
C ASN A 85 9.98 17.11 11.63
N ILE A 86 9.28 16.49 10.68
CA ILE A 86 9.46 15.10 10.30
C ILE A 86 10.39 15.06 9.09
N ILE A 87 11.56 14.46 9.27
CA ILE A 87 12.62 14.43 8.26
C ILE A 87 12.97 12.97 7.98
N PRO A 88 12.32 12.32 7.00
CA PRO A 88 12.67 10.97 6.61
C PRO A 88 14.04 10.95 5.94
N ASP A 89 14.79 9.86 6.11
CA ASP A 89 16.06 9.65 5.41
C ASP A 89 15.83 9.42 3.90
N ARG A 90 14.63 8.92 3.52
CA ARG A 90 14.18 8.87 2.13
C ARG A 90 12.69 9.13 1.98
N PHE A 91 12.34 9.99 1.02
CA PHE A 91 10.97 10.15 0.53
C PHE A 91 10.85 9.50 -0.85
N ILE A 92 10.27 8.30 -0.93
CA ILE A 92 10.09 7.56 -2.19
C ILE A 92 8.84 8.02 -2.94
N ARG A 93 8.91 8.04 -4.26
CA ARG A 93 7.76 8.25 -5.15
C ARG A 93 7.61 7.05 -6.05
N THR A 94 6.39 6.54 -6.27
CA THR A 94 6.22 5.39 -7.19
C THR A 94 6.46 5.75 -8.66
N THR A 95 6.61 7.04 -9.00
CA THR A 95 7.12 7.49 -10.30
C THR A 95 8.65 7.49 -10.42
N ASP A 96 9.40 7.28 -9.33
CA ASP A 96 10.87 7.26 -9.36
C ASP A 96 11.37 6.11 -10.24
N GLU A 97 12.41 6.37 -11.04
CA GLU A 97 12.94 5.39 -11.99
C GLU A 97 13.54 4.15 -11.32
N ASP A 98 14.11 4.29 -10.12
CA ASP A 98 14.63 3.16 -9.38
C ASP A 98 13.51 2.29 -8.79
N HIS A 99 12.39 2.88 -8.36
CA HIS A 99 11.19 2.13 -7.98
C HIS A 99 10.65 1.30 -9.16
N LYS A 100 10.46 1.91 -10.34
CA LYS A 100 10.00 1.21 -11.56
C LYS A 100 10.91 0.04 -11.91
N LYS A 101 12.24 0.22 -11.83
CA LYS A 101 13.22 -0.84 -12.08
C LYS A 101 13.07 -2.01 -11.10
N VAL A 102 12.85 -1.73 -9.80
CA VAL A 102 12.65 -2.77 -8.78
C VAL A 102 11.34 -3.52 -9.00
N VAL A 103 10.24 -2.81 -9.27
CA VAL A 103 8.93 -3.44 -9.57
C VAL A 103 9.04 -4.37 -10.79
N LYS A 104 9.66 -3.91 -11.89
CA LYS A 104 9.88 -4.74 -13.08
C LYS A 104 10.66 -6.01 -12.75
N LYS A 105 11.77 -5.89 -12.01
CA LYS A 105 12.59 -7.04 -11.57
C LYS A 105 11.80 -8.01 -10.69
N PHE A 106 10.95 -7.51 -9.80
CA PHE A 106 10.10 -8.34 -8.95
C PHE A 106 9.11 -9.17 -9.78
N ILE A 107 8.39 -8.51 -10.70
CA ILE A 107 7.44 -9.18 -11.60
C ILE A 107 8.14 -10.22 -12.49
N GLU A 108 9.30 -9.89 -13.05
CA GLU A 108 10.11 -10.84 -13.85
C GLU A 108 10.51 -12.08 -13.03
N LYS A 109 10.90 -11.88 -11.76
CA LYS A 109 11.25 -12.99 -10.86
C LYS A 109 10.04 -13.88 -10.57
N CYS A 110 8.89 -13.29 -10.26
CA CYS A 110 7.64 -14.03 -10.03
C CYS A 110 7.20 -14.81 -11.28
N ASN A 111 7.31 -14.20 -12.46
CA ASN A 111 7.00 -14.86 -13.72
C ASN A 111 7.94 -16.06 -13.97
N LYS A 112 9.24 -15.89 -13.75
CA LYS A 112 10.25 -16.94 -13.96
C LYS A 112 10.01 -18.18 -13.10
N VAL A 113 9.47 -18.02 -11.89
CA VAL A 113 9.16 -19.14 -10.99
C VAL A 113 7.73 -19.68 -11.17
N GLY A 114 6.99 -19.18 -12.17
CA GLY A 114 5.66 -19.64 -12.53
C GLY A 114 4.56 -19.18 -11.57
N ASP A 115 4.79 -18.11 -10.80
CA ASP A 115 3.79 -17.56 -9.87
C ASP A 115 2.81 -16.60 -10.56
N ILE A 116 3.11 -16.17 -11.79
CA ILE A 116 2.22 -15.33 -12.59
C ILE A 116 1.52 -16.19 -13.64
N TYR A 117 0.21 -16.02 -13.76
CA TYR A 117 -0.59 -16.70 -14.78
C TYR A 117 -1.69 -15.76 -15.30
N LEU A 118 -2.06 -15.94 -16.57
CA LEU A 118 -3.20 -15.23 -17.15
C LEU A 118 -4.49 -15.93 -16.71
N GLY A 119 -5.41 -15.18 -16.15
CA GLY A 119 -6.73 -15.66 -15.76
C GLY A 119 -7.82 -14.71 -16.24
N GLU A 120 -9.06 -15.13 -16.05
CA GLU A 120 -10.23 -14.27 -16.13
C GLU A 120 -10.77 -14.12 -14.72
N TYR A 121 -10.90 -12.88 -14.25
CA TYR A 121 -11.61 -12.61 -13.02
C TYR A 121 -12.90 -11.90 -13.36
N GLU A 122 -13.99 -12.46 -12.86
CA GLU A 122 -15.31 -11.89 -12.92
C GLU A 122 -15.72 -11.58 -11.49
N GLY A 123 -15.87 -10.31 -11.15
CA GLY A 123 -16.23 -9.91 -9.81
C GLY A 123 -16.91 -8.55 -9.75
N TRP A 124 -17.50 -8.26 -8.61
CA TRP A 124 -18.19 -7.00 -8.36
C TRP A 124 -17.18 -5.95 -7.92
N TYR A 125 -16.96 -4.95 -8.76
CA TYR A 125 -15.93 -3.95 -8.58
C TYR A 125 -16.52 -2.62 -8.14
N CYS A 126 -15.95 -2.02 -7.10
CA CYS A 126 -16.24 -0.63 -6.77
C CYS A 126 -15.15 0.25 -7.39
N VAL A 127 -15.56 0.99 -8.41
CA VAL A 127 -14.72 1.95 -9.12
C VAL A 127 -14.11 2.99 -8.19
N ASP A 128 -14.85 3.46 -7.18
CA ASP A 128 -14.37 4.47 -6.22
C ASP A 128 -13.49 3.85 -5.10
N CYS A 129 -13.60 2.55 -4.82
CA CYS A 129 -12.66 1.87 -3.91
C CYS A 129 -11.40 1.40 -4.63
N GLU A 130 -11.43 1.19 -5.94
CA GLU A 130 -10.44 0.40 -6.68
C GLU A 130 -10.25 -1.01 -6.10
N ALA A 131 -11.35 -1.62 -5.69
CA ALA A 131 -11.34 -2.92 -5.04
C ALA A 131 -12.52 -3.78 -5.50
N TYR A 132 -12.26 -5.07 -5.59
CA TYR A 132 -13.29 -6.09 -5.77
C TYR A 132 -13.94 -6.43 -4.42
N TYR A 133 -15.24 -6.70 -4.47
CA TYR A 133 -16.06 -7.09 -3.34
C TYR A 133 -16.66 -8.45 -3.60
N THR A 134 -16.70 -9.29 -2.56
CA THR A 134 -17.51 -10.50 -2.58
C THR A 134 -18.97 -10.16 -2.25
N GLU A 135 -19.89 -11.08 -2.56
CA GLU A 135 -21.30 -10.96 -2.14
C GLU A 135 -21.46 -10.81 -0.62
N ARG A 136 -20.55 -11.41 0.15
CA ARG A 136 -20.52 -11.30 1.61
C ARG A 136 -20.12 -9.90 2.07
N ASP A 137 -19.16 -9.27 1.39
CA ASP A 137 -18.63 -7.95 1.77
C ASP A 137 -19.56 -6.80 1.33
N ALA A 138 -20.35 -7.02 0.28
CA ALA A 138 -21.30 -6.04 -0.26
C ALA A 138 -22.66 -6.67 -0.58
N PRO A 139 -23.50 -6.91 0.45
CA PRO A 139 -24.86 -7.41 0.24
C PRO A 139 -25.64 -6.48 -0.69
N ASN A 140 -26.35 -7.04 -1.67
CA ASN A 140 -27.07 -6.33 -2.74
C ASN A 140 -26.20 -5.61 -3.79
N PHE A 141 -24.90 -5.93 -3.87
CA PHE A 141 -23.96 -5.33 -4.83
C PHE A 141 -23.88 -3.81 -4.70
N ILE A 142 -23.92 -3.30 -3.47
CA ILE A 142 -23.74 -1.89 -3.15
C ILE A 142 -22.47 -1.73 -2.32
N CYS A 143 -21.56 -0.86 -2.78
CA CYS A 143 -20.33 -0.57 -2.05
C CYS A 143 -20.65 -0.10 -0.62
N PRO A 144 -20.08 -0.72 0.43
CA PRO A 144 -20.39 -0.37 1.81
C PRO A 144 -19.96 1.05 2.18
N PHE A 145 -18.94 1.59 1.50
CA PHE A 145 -18.38 2.91 1.74
C PHE A 145 -19.05 4.00 0.87
N HIS A 146 -19.11 3.79 -0.44
CA HIS A 146 -19.57 4.82 -1.39
C HIS A 146 -21.08 4.75 -1.67
N LYS A 147 -21.78 3.71 -1.20
CA LYS A 147 -23.21 3.48 -1.41
C LYS A 147 -23.67 3.49 -2.88
N LYS A 148 -22.74 3.23 -3.80
CA LYS A 148 -23.00 3.07 -5.25
C LYS A 148 -23.08 1.59 -5.61
N LYS A 149 -23.83 1.27 -6.67
CA LYS A 149 -23.86 -0.08 -7.23
C LYS A 149 -22.47 -0.48 -7.72
N LEU A 150 -22.11 -1.73 -7.46
CA LEU A 150 -20.90 -2.35 -7.97
C LEU A 150 -21.10 -2.72 -9.43
N GLU A 151 -20.03 -2.60 -10.21
CA GLU A 151 -20.02 -3.00 -11.62
C GLU A 151 -19.50 -4.43 -11.72
N LYS A 152 -20.17 -5.29 -12.51
CA LYS A 152 -19.66 -6.62 -12.79
C LYS A 152 -18.57 -6.49 -13.86
N LEU A 153 -17.33 -6.63 -13.45
CA LEU A 153 -16.17 -6.52 -14.33
C LEU A 153 -15.63 -7.92 -14.60
N LYS A 154 -15.63 -8.31 -15.87
CA LYS A 154 -14.94 -9.49 -16.37
C LYS A 154 -13.73 -9.04 -17.16
N GLU A 155 -12.55 -9.15 -16.57
CA GLU A 155 -11.30 -8.71 -17.19
C GLU A 155 -10.29 -9.85 -17.23
N LYS A 156 -9.63 -10.00 -18.40
CA LYS A 156 -8.44 -10.83 -18.49
C LYS A 156 -7.31 -10.10 -17.78
N SER A 157 -6.77 -10.71 -16.75
CA SER A 157 -5.71 -10.09 -15.94
C SER A 157 -4.64 -11.11 -15.58
N TYR A 158 -3.45 -10.61 -15.29
CA TYR A 158 -2.39 -11.43 -14.72
C TYR A 158 -2.60 -11.55 -13.21
N PHE A 159 -2.61 -12.80 -12.72
CA PHE A 159 -2.79 -13.12 -11.31
C PHE A 159 -1.49 -13.62 -10.72
N PHE A 160 -1.28 -13.31 -9.44
CA PHE A 160 -0.23 -13.90 -8.62
C PHE A 160 -0.80 -15.10 -7.86
N LYS A 161 -0.10 -16.24 -7.87
CA LYS A 161 -0.48 -17.48 -7.15
C LYS A 161 -0.27 -17.33 -5.64
N LEU A 162 -1.01 -16.42 -5.00
CA LEU A 162 -0.90 -16.18 -3.56
C LEU A 162 -1.23 -17.43 -2.73
N SER A 163 -2.20 -18.24 -3.19
CA SER A 163 -2.57 -19.52 -2.59
C SER A 163 -1.39 -20.47 -2.34
N LYS A 164 -0.39 -20.49 -3.24
CA LYS A 164 0.84 -21.28 -3.11
C LYS A 164 1.62 -20.96 -1.82
N TYR A 165 1.47 -19.74 -1.30
CA TYR A 165 2.21 -19.23 -0.14
C TYR A 165 1.44 -19.33 1.18
N GLN A 166 0.20 -19.83 1.17
CA GLN A 166 -0.65 -19.88 2.37
C GLN A 166 0.01 -20.64 3.53
N LYS A 167 0.53 -21.85 3.28
CA LYS A 167 1.20 -22.66 4.32
C LYS A 167 2.42 -21.93 4.90
N PHE A 168 3.26 -21.37 4.03
CA PHE A 168 4.45 -20.62 4.43
C PHE A 168 4.09 -19.45 5.36
N LEU A 169 3.05 -18.68 5.02
CA LEU A 169 2.60 -17.55 5.85
C LEU A 169 2.08 -18.02 7.22
N LEU A 170 1.29 -19.11 7.26
CA LEU A 170 0.78 -19.65 8.52
C LEU A 170 1.90 -20.18 9.43
N ASP A 171 2.91 -20.83 8.84
CA ASP A 171 4.09 -21.32 9.57
C ASP A 171 4.89 -20.12 10.12
N LEU A 172 5.15 -19.10 9.29
CA LEU A 172 5.82 -17.86 9.71
C LEU A 172 5.12 -17.19 10.90
N TYR A 173 3.80 -17.03 10.85
CA TYR A 173 3.06 -16.37 11.94
C TYR A 173 2.98 -17.21 13.22
N LYS A 174 3.13 -18.53 13.11
CA LYS A 174 3.19 -19.45 14.24
C LYS A 174 4.56 -19.41 14.91
N GLU A 175 5.62 -19.43 14.11
CA GLU A 175 7.02 -19.44 14.59
C GLU A 175 7.46 -18.06 15.10
N HIS A 176 6.95 -16.99 14.48
CA HIS A 176 7.27 -15.60 14.80
C HIS A 176 6.01 -14.83 15.22
N PRO A 177 5.52 -15.02 16.47
CA PRO A 177 4.33 -14.31 16.95
C PRO A 177 4.48 -12.77 16.90
N GLU A 178 5.69 -12.25 17.02
CA GLU A 178 6.02 -10.82 16.95
C GLU A 178 5.93 -10.23 15.53
N PHE A 179 5.81 -11.07 14.50
CA PHE A 179 5.82 -10.62 13.10
C PHE A 179 4.67 -9.65 12.77
N ILE A 180 3.53 -9.77 13.48
CA ILE A 180 2.40 -8.85 13.36
C ILE A 180 1.99 -8.39 14.76
N LEU A 181 1.95 -7.07 14.95
CA LEU A 181 1.46 -6.43 16.15
C LEU A 181 0.34 -5.43 15.80
N PRO A 182 -0.64 -5.21 16.70
CA PRO A 182 -0.85 -5.92 17.97
C PRO A 182 -1.45 -7.33 17.77
N LYS A 183 -1.49 -8.14 18.85
CA LYS A 183 -2.00 -9.53 18.86
C LYS A 183 -3.39 -9.68 18.21
N SER A 184 -4.29 -8.72 18.40
CA SER A 184 -5.63 -8.75 17.80
C SER A 184 -5.57 -8.74 16.27
N ARG A 185 -4.78 -7.83 15.68
CA ARG A 185 -4.60 -7.73 14.22
C ARG A 185 -3.90 -8.96 13.65
N ARG A 186 -2.92 -9.52 14.37
CA ARG A 186 -2.31 -10.80 14.00
C ARG A 186 -3.34 -11.92 13.89
N ASN A 187 -4.23 -12.04 14.89
CA ASN A 187 -5.25 -13.08 14.89
C ASN A 187 -6.24 -12.91 13.72
N GLU A 188 -6.62 -11.67 13.39
CA GLU A 188 -7.44 -11.37 12.20
C GLU A 188 -6.76 -11.80 10.91
N VAL A 189 -5.46 -11.47 10.73
CA VAL A 189 -4.69 -11.89 9.55
C VAL A 189 -4.58 -13.41 9.47
N ILE A 190 -4.26 -14.09 10.56
CA ILE A 190 -4.19 -15.56 10.60
C ILE A 190 -5.54 -16.18 10.23
N SER A 191 -6.65 -15.64 10.75
CA SER A 191 -7.99 -16.14 10.42
C SER A 191 -8.26 -16.03 8.92
N ARG A 192 -7.98 -14.86 8.32
CA ARG A 192 -8.17 -14.65 6.88
C ARG A 192 -7.31 -15.60 6.04
N VAL A 193 -6.05 -15.80 6.39
CA VAL A 193 -5.16 -16.72 5.66
C VAL A 193 -5.63 -18.17 5.81
N LYS A 194 -6.26 -18.55 6.93
CA LYS A 194 -6.86 -19.89 7.09
C LYS A 194 -8.10 -20.13 6.24
N GLU A 195 -8.85 -19.08 5.90
CA GLU A 195 -10.03 -19.16 5.03
C GLU A 195 -9.67 -19.50 3.57
N GLY A 196 -8.40 -19.31 3.18
CA GLY A 196 -7.91 -19.50 1.82
C GLY A 196 -7.46 -18.18 1.20
N LEU A 197 -6.41 -18.23 0.37
CA LEU A 197 -5.86 -17.09 -0.37
C LEU A 197 -6.00 -17.26 -1.88
#